data_AF-A0A0K3BHM8-F1
#
_entry.id   AF-A0A0K3BHM8-F1
#
_cell.length_a   1.000
_cell.length_b   1.000
_cell.length_c   1.000
_cell.angle_alpha   90.00
_cell.angle_beta   90.00
_cell.angle_gamma   90.00
#
_symmetry.space_group_name_H-M   'P 1'
#
loop_
_entity.id
_entity.type
_entity.pdbx_description
1 polymer ?
#
loop_
_entity_poly.entity_id
_entity_poly.type
_entity_poly.pdbx_seq_one_letter_code
_entity_poly.pdbx_strand_id
1 'polypeptide(L)'
;MPTNELTATTLADLSVVASHPSWRGFTLHSLVIVAMYRCAACGRSSDSLQVASQEGGEELLCPRCFGHLVRTEQRSLPAWITDHIRPSRTNQSIHSGTSPI
;
A
#
# COMPACT_ATOMS: atom_id res chain seq x y z
N MET A 1 -29.15 -4.67 -25.08
CA MET A 1 -28.18 -3.57 -25.16
C MET A 1 -26.96 -4.03 -24.40
N PRO A 2 -25.82 -4.35 -25.03
CA PRO A 2 -24.61 -4.56 -24.24
C PRO A 2 -24.28 -3.20 -23.64
N THR A 3 -24.35 -3.09 -22.32
CA THR A 3 -23.78 -1.96 -21.61
C THR A 3 -22.30 -1.99 -21.94
N ASN A 4 -21.84 -1.04 -22.75
CA ASN A 4 -20.43 -0.89 -23.08
C ASN A 4 -19.73 -0.45 -21.78
N GLU A 5 -19.47 -1.40 -20.88
CA GLU A 5 -18.70 -1.17 -19.67
C GLU A 5 -17.27 -0.90 -20.13
N LEU A 6 -16.97 0.38 -20.37
CA LEU A 6 -15.66 0.89 -20.73
C LEU A 6 -14.68 0.54 -19.61
N THR A 7 -14.09 -0.65 -19.73
CA THR A 7 -13.02 -1.10 -18.84
C THR A 7 -11.74 -0.49 -19.38
N ALA A 8 -11.16 0.43 -18.60
CA ALA A 8 -9.85 0.98 -18.91
C ALA A 8 -8.81 -0.14 -18.91
N THR A 9 -7.97 -0.15 -19.94
CA THR A 9 -6.95 -1.19 -20.11
C THR A 9 -5.57 -0.63 -19.76
N THR A 10 -5.37 0.67 -19.97
CA THR A 10 -4.10 1.36 -19.77
C THR A 10 -4.30 2.69 -19.03
N LEU A 11 -3.19 3.30 -18.59
CA LEU A 11 -3.26 4.62 -17.94
C LEU A 11 -3.73 5.73 -18.89
N ALA A 12 -3.50 5.58 -20.21
CA ALA A 12 -3.89 6.56 -21.22
C ALA A 12 -5.42 6.67 -21.36
N ASP A 13 -6.16 5.64 -20.96
CA ASP A 13 -7.62 5.64 -20.95
C ASP A 13 -8.21 6.41 -19.74
N LEU A 14 -7.36 6.84 -18.81
CA LEU A 14 -7.75 7.39 -17.52
C LEU A 14 -7.46 8.88 -17.42
N SER A 15 -8.46 9.64 -16.95
CA SER A 15 -8.27 11.05 -16.62
C SER A 15 -7.61 11.18 -15.24
N VAL A 16 -6.32 11.51 -15.22
CA VAL A 16 -5.51 11.67 -13.99
C VAL A 16 -5.57 13.11 -13.49
N VAL A 17 -5.87 13.30 -12.20
CA VAL A 17 -5.85 14.59 -11.51
C VAL A 17 -4.49 14.86 -10.86
N ALA A 18 -3.88 13.82 -10.29
CA ALA A 18 -2.61 13.93 -9.60
C ALA A 18 -1.82 12.62 -9.67
N SER A 19 -0.50 12.73 -9.67
CA SER A 19 0.42 11.60 -9.59
C SER A 19 1.31 11.80 -8.36
N HIS A 20 1.51 10.74 -7.59
CA HIS A 20 2.38 10.75 -6.41
C HIS A 20 3.82 10.43 -6.80
N PRO A 21 4.82 10.75 -5.96
CA PRO A 21 6.20 10.35 -6.22
C PRO A 21 6.31 8.86 -6.51
N SER A 22 7.09 8.50 -7.53
CA SER A 22 7.24 7.10 -7.90
C SER A 22 8.00 6.33 -6.82
N TRP A 23 7.62 5.07 -6.67
CA TRP A 23 8.22 4.13 -5.74
C TRP A 23 8.57 2.86 -6.49
N ARG A 24 9.86 2.55 -6.60
CA ARG A 24 10.38 1.35 -7.27
C ARG A 24 9.83 1.15 -8.70
N GLY A 25 9.71 2.25 -9.44
CA GLY A 25 9.17 2.22 -10.80
C GLY A 25 7.64 2.05 -10.87
N PHE A 26 6.92 2.25 -9.77
CA PHE A 26 5.47 2.36 -9.75
C PHE A 26 5.02 3.76 -9.35
N THR A 27 4.00 4.28 -10.02
CA THR A 27 3.41 5.59 -9.71
C THR A 27 1.95 5.40 -9.35
N LEU A 28 1.52 5.97 -8.21
CA LEU A 28 0.11 5.98 -7.81
C LEU A 28 -0.56 7.26 -8.37
N HIS A 29 -1.62 7.07 -9.13
CA HIS A 29 -2.40 8.13 -9.75
C HIS A 29 -3.75 8.28 -9.07
N SER A 30 -4.18 9.51 -8.83
CA SER A 30 -5.55 9.87 -8.48
C SER A 30 -6.31 10.26 -9.74
N LEU A 31 -7.53 9.77 -9.89
CA LEU A 31 -8.36 9.91 -11.06
C LEU A 31 -9.47 10.95 -10.86
N VAL A 32 -9.98 11.53 -11.96
CA VAL A 32 -11.10 12.50 -11.93
C VAL A 32 -12.41 11.80 -11.52
N ILE A 33 -12.62 10.58 -12.02
CA ILE A 33 -13.81 9.76 -11.79
C ILE A 33 -13.41 8.34 -11.42
N VAL A 34 -14.36 7.60 -10.84
CA VAL A 34 -14.18 6.17 -10.56
C VAL A 34 -13.97 5.46 -11.88
N ALA A 35 -12.83 4.77 -12.03
CA ALA A 35 -12.53 3.98 -13.20
C ALA A 35 -12.68 2.50 -12.91
N MET A 36 -13.26 1.78 -13.86
CA MET A 36 -13.26 0.33 -13.91
C MET A 36 -12.08 -0.16 -14.73
N TYR A 37 -11.25 -1.02 -14.17
CA TYR A 37 -10.09 -1.62 -14.85
C TYR A 37 -9.79 -3.01 -14.28
N ARG A 38 -9.00 -3.80 -15.01
CA ARG A 38 -8.53 -5.11 -14.51
C ARG A 38 -7.14 -4.98 -13.93
N CYS A 39 -6.98 -5.39 -12.67
CA CYS A 39 -5.67 -5.35 -12.01
C CYS A 39 -4.75 -6.44 -12.59
N ALA A 40 -3.57 -6.08 -13.06
CA ALA A 40 -2.59 -7.03 -13.61
C ALA A 40 -2.08 -8.03 -12.55
N ALA A 41 -1.92 -7.60 -11.29
CA ALA A 41 -1.39 -8.47 -10.23
C ALA A 41 -2.39 -9.51 -9.70
N CYS A 42 -3.66 -9.13 -9.49
CA CYS A 42 -4.66 -10.05 -8.91
C CYS A 42 -5.70 -10.55 -9.91
N GLY A 43 -5.69 -10.05 -11.14
CA GLY A 43 -6.59 -10.43 -12.22
C GLY A 43 -8.05 -10.01 -12.04
N ARG A 44 -8.40 -9.36 -10.93
CA ARG A 44 -9.76 -8.92 -10.60
C ARG A 44 -10.07 -7.56 -11.20
N SER A 45 -11.33 -7.36 -11.59
CA SER A 45 -11.86 -6.03 -11.88
C SER A 45 -11.86 -5.17 -10.61
N SER A 46 -11.50 -3.91 -10.76
CA SER A 46 -11.45 -2.91 -9.70
C SER A 46 -12.17 -1.66 -10.16
N ASP A 47 -12.97 -1.08 -9.27
CA ASP A 47 -13.59 0.23 -9.38
C ASP A 47 -12.95 1.17 -8.35
N SER A 48 -12.23 2.20 -8.81
CA SER A 48 -11.46 3.04 -7.88
C SER A 48 -11.16 4.42 -8.44
N LEU A 49 -11.03 5.41 -7.55
CA LEU A 49 -10.48 6.74 -7.84
C LEU A 49 -8.94 6.76 -7.85
N GLN A 50 -8.32 5.62 -7.58
CA GLN A 50 -6.87 5.47 -7.57
C GLN A 50 -6.45 4.22 -8.32
N VAL A 51 -5.31 4.33 -9.00
CA VAL A 51 -4.67 3.24 -9.74
C VAL A 51 -3.17 3.42 -9.68
N ALA A 52 -2.42 2.34 -9.60
CA ALA A 52 -0.97 2.37 -9.76
C ALA A 52 -0.59 1.89 -11.16
N SER A 53 0.41 2.53 -11.78
CA SER A 53 0.99 2.12 -13.06
C SER A 53 2.48 1.82 -12.89
N GLN A 54 3.03 0.97 -13.76
CA GLN A 54 4.47 0.74 -13.84
C GLN A 54 5.11 1.73 -14.83
N GLU A 55 6.24 2.33 -14.47
CA GLU A 55 7.03 3.17 -15.36
C GLU A 55 7.45 2.36 -16.59
N GLY A 56 7.08 2.84 -17.78
CA GLY A 56 7.36 2.17 -19.05
C GLY A 56 6.47 0.97 -19.38
N GLY A 57 5.45 0.69 -18.56
CA GLY A 57 4.45 -0.35 -18.80
C GLY A 57 3.03 0.21 -18.97
N GLU A 58 2.15 -0.60 -19.54
CA GLU A 58 0.71 -0.28 -19.66
C GLU A 58 -0.13 -0.92 -18.56
N GLU A 59 0.52 -1.73 -17.70
CA GLU A 59 -0.16 -2.50 -16.66
C GLU A 59 -0.67 -1.62 -15.53
N LEU A 60 -1.93 -1.86 -15.14
CA LEU A 60 -2.59 -1.18 -14.04
C LEU A 60 -2.71 -2.10 -12.82
N LEU A 61 -2.42 -1.55 -11.65
CA LEU A 61 -2.52 -2.21 -10.35
C LEU A 61 -3.57 -1.52 -9.48
N CYS A 62 -4.38 -2.32 -8.80
CA CYS A 62 -5.33 -1.79 -7.83
C CYS A 62 -4.63 -1.27 -6.56
N PRO A 63 -5.21 -0.28 -5.84
CA PRO A 63 -4.59 0.29 -4.64
C PRO A 63 -4.26 -0.73 -3.56
N ARG A 64 -5.04 -1.82 -3.48
CA ARG A 64 -4.77 -2.92 -2.53
C ARG A 64 -3.48 -3.66 -2.89
N CYS A 65 -3.31 -4.06 -4.15
CA CYS A 65 -2.10 -4.73 -4.61
C CYS A 65 -0.87 -3.82 -4.50
N PHE A 66 -1.00 -2.55 -4.88
CA PHE A 66 0.06 -1.55 -4.69
C PHE A 66 0.41 -1.40 -3.19
N GLY A 67 -0.58 -1.26 -2.32
CA GLY A 67 -0.37 -1.17 -0.87
C GLY A 67 0.28 -2.42 -0.27
N HIS A 68 0.00 -3.61 -0.81
CA HIS A 68 0.70 -4.83 -0.41
C HIS A 68 2.17 -4.79 -0.79
N LEU A 69 2.51 -4.38 -2.03
CA LEU A 69 3.91 -4.23 -2.46
C LEU A 69 4.71 -3.28 -1.57
N VAL A 70 4.11 -2.13 -1.23
CA VAL A 70 4.75 -1.14 -0.35
C VAL A 70 4.97 -1.70 1.07
N ARG A 71 4.02 -2.51 1.60
CA ARG A 71 4.07 -3.03 2.97
C ARG A 71 4.95 -4.27 3.14
N THR A 72 5.01 -5.17 2.16
CA THR A 72 5.86 -6.37 2.24
C THR A 72 7.32 -5.99 2.39
N GLU A 73 7.75 -4.87 1.78
CA GLU A 73 9.12 -4.39 1.88
C GLU A 73 9.46 -3.70 3.21
N GLN A 74 8.50 -3.07 3.87
CA GLN A 74 8.73 -2.56 5.23
C GLN A 74 9.04 -3.68 6.22
N ARG A 75 8.60 -4.91 5.93
CA ARG A 75 8.89 -6.12 6.72
C ARG A 75 10.23 -6.77 6.37
N SER A 76 10.88 -6.35 5.30
CA SER A 76 12.21 -6.84 4.89
C SER A 76 13.35 -6.25 5.72
N LEU A 77 13.07 -5.36 6.70
CA LEU A 77 14.06 -4.96 7.70
C LEU A 77 14.37 -6.18 8.57
N PRO A 78 15.64 -6.62 8.63
CA PRO A 78 15.99 -7.83 9.35
C PRO A 78 15.69 -7.68 10.85
N ALA A 79 15.16 -8.74 11.46
CA ALA A 79 14.65 -8.74 12.84
C ALA A 79 15.66 -8.22 13.89
N TRP A 80 16.96 -8.25 13.60
CA TRP A 80 18.01 -7.72 14.49
C TRP A 80 18.00 -6.19 14.62
N ILE A 81 17.38 -5.44 13.70
CA ILE A 81 17.20 -3.99 13.85
C ILE A 81 16.04 -3.68 14.81
N THR A 82 15.03 -4.56 14.90
CA THR A 82 13.86 -4.35 15.76
C THR A 82 14.16 -4.62 17.25
N ASP A 83 15.20 -5.40 17.57
CA ASP A 83 15.58 -5.70 18.96
C ASP A 83 16.25 -4.51 19.69
N HIS A 84 16.77 -3.53 18.95
CA HIS A 84 17.39 -2.34 19.54
C HIS A 84 16.39 -1.24 19.96
N ILE A 85 15.10 -1.40 19.64
CA ILE A 85 14.02 -0.49 20.06
C ILE A 85 13.13 -1.19 21.09
N ARG A 86 13.71 -1.97 21.99
CA ARG A 86 13.03 -2.35 23.25
C ARG A 86 13.53 -1.42 24.34
N PRO A 87 12.72 -0.47 24.88
CA PRO A 87 13.10 0.20 26.10
C PRO A 87 13.28 -0.89 27.17
N SER A 88 14.47 -0.95 27.76
CA SER A 88 14.78 -1.80 28.91
C SER A 88 13.67 -1.66 29.93
N ARG A 89 12.83 -2.70 30.01
CA ARG A 89 11.85 -2.86 31.07
C ARG A 89 12.65 -3.22 32.31
N THR A 90 13.19 -2.22 32.99
CA THR A 90 13.87 -2.36 34.28
C THR A 90 12.81 -2.68 35.33
N ASN A 91 12.35 -3.93 35.34
CA ASN A 91 11.53 -4.46 36.42
C ASN A 91 12.49 -4.94 37.52
N GLN A 92 13.07 -4.01 38.26
CA GLN A 92 13.72 -4.35 39.53
C GLN A 92 12.63 -4.42 40.61
N SER A 93 12.16 -5.64 40.83
CA SER A 93 11.49 -6.03 42.07
C SER A 93 12.50 -5.88 43.20
N ILE A 94 12.23 -4.98 44.14
CA ILE A 94 12.79 -5.06 45.49
C ILE A 94 11.61 -5.10 46.45
N HIS A 95 11.38 -6.30 46.97
CA HIS A 95 10.63 -6.54 48.19
C HIS A 95 11.26 -5.74 49.32
N SER A 96 10.47 -4.95 50.04
CA SER A 96 10.61 -4.75 51.48
C SER A 96 9.27 -4.20 51.97
N GLY A 97 8.51 -5.05 52.65
CA GLY A 97 7.29 -4.62 53.33
C GLY A 97 7.62 -3.65 54.46
N THR A 98 6.62 -2.85 54.85
CA THR A 98 6.11 -2.73 56.23
C THR A 98 5.11 -1.57 56.26
N SER A 99 3.89 -1.84 56.69
CA SER A 99 2.97 -0.89 57.33
C SER A 99 2.42 -1.61 58.57
N PRO A 100 1.85 -0.95 59.58
CA PRO A 100 1.81 0.47 59.96
C PRO A 100 2.18 0.69 61.46
N ILE A 101 2.26 1.94 61.91
CA ILE A 101 1.66 2.43 63.19
C ILE A 101 1.14 3.85 62.91
#